data_AF-A0AAX6EPX4-F1
#
_entry.id   AF-A0AAX6EPX4-F1
#
_cell.length_a   1.000
_cell.length_b   1.000
_cell.length_c   1.000
_cell.angle_alpha   90.00
_cell.angle_beta   90.00
_cell.angle_gamma   90.00
#
_symmetry.space_group_name_H-M   'P 1'
#
loop_
_entity.id
_entity.type
_entity.pdbx_description
1 polymer ?
#
loop_
_entity_poly.entity_id
_entity_poly.type
_entity_poly.pdbx_seq_one_letter_code
_entity_poly.pdbx_strand_id
1 'polypeptide(L)'
;MSTVIDPALPADRWIWEPPGASSGSGEFQFRSCYNLIRHTFPLSSDYEFVWCKGLARKIQLCVYKLLMGRLLTRDRLSSFGVPVPDPKCVLCCLEPESIRHIFFECTLA
;
A
#
# COMPACT_ATOMS: atom_id res chain seq x y z
N MET A 1 -18.16 -25.94 41.49
CA MET A 1 -18.67 -26.70 40.33
C MET A 1 -17.49 -26.93 39.40
N SER A 2 -16.78 -28.04 39.63
CA SER A 2 -15.57 -28.38 38.87
C SER A 2 -16.00 -28.97 37.53
N THR A 3 -15.60 -28.35 36.42
CA THR A 3 -15.78 -28.93 35.09
C THR A 3 -14.92 -30.19 35.00
N VAL A 4 -15.58 -31.34 34.96
CA VAL A 4 -14.94 -32.62 34.65
C VAL A 4 -14.49 -32.54 33.21
N ILE A 5 -13.18 -32.39 32.99
CA ILE A 5 -12.57 -32.57 31.68
C ILE A 5 -12.58 -34.07 31.45
N ASP A 6 -13.48 -34.56 30.60
CA ASP A 6 -13.49 -35.96 30.18
C ASP A 6 -12.19 -36.25 29.41
N PRO A 7 -11.29 -37.11 29.93
CA PRO A 7 -10.00 -37.40 29.30
C PRO A 7 -10.15 -38.15 27.97
N ALA A 8 -11.35 -38.59 27.59
CA ALA A 8 -11.64 -39.25 26.33
C ALA A 8 -12.10 -38.30 25.21
N LEU A 9 -12.37 -37.02 25.51
CA LEU A 9 -12.72 -36.04 24.48
C LEU A 9 -11.46 -35.66 23.67
N PRO A 10 -11.51 -35.71 22.33
CA PRO A 10 -10.43 -35.20 21.51
C PRO A 10 -10.23 -33.71 21.79
N ALA A 11 -8.97 -33.26 21.80
CA ALA A 11 -8.65 -31.85 21.99
C ALA A 11 -9.32 -30.99 20.91
N ASP A 12 -9.91 -29.87 21.32
CA ASP A 12 -10.48 -28.89 20.39
C ASP A 12 -9.43 -28.46 19.36
N ARG A 13 -9.82 -28.42 18.07
CA ARG A 13 -8.95 -28.00 16.97
C ARG A 13 -9.61 -26.92 16.14
N TRP A 14 -8.86 -25.86 15.86
CA TRP A 14 -9.28 -24.82 14.93
C TRP A 14 -9.18 -25.32 13.48
N ILE A 15 -10.23 -25.07 12.69
CA ILE A 15 -10.30 -25.42 11.28
C ILE A 15 -10.50 -24.14 10.48
N TRP A 16 -9.67 -23.94 9.45
CA TRP A 16 -9.79 -22.79 8.55
C TRP A 16 -10.78 -23.10 7.42
N GLU A 17 -11.93 -22.42 7.43
CA GLU A 17 -13.00 -22.58 6.44
C GLU A 17 -13.39 -21.22 5.84
N PRO A 18 -12.69 -20.75 4.79
CA PRO A 18 -13.06 -19.52 4.11
C PRO A 18 -14.30 -19.75 3.22
N PRO A 19 -15.12 -18.71 2.97
CA PRO A 19 -16.30 -18.82 2.10
C PRO A 19 -15.95 -19.42 0.73
N GLY A 20 -16.67 -20.47 0.34
CA GLY A 20 -16.46 -21.17 -0.93
C GLY A 20 -15.34 -22.22 -0.94
N ALA A 21 -14.70 -22.53 0.20
CA ALA A 21 -13.82 -23.69 0.31
C ALA A 21 -14.64 -24.98 0.42
N SER A 22 -15.00 -25.56 -0.71
CA SER A 22 -15.72 -26.84 -0.76
C SER A 22 -14.85 -28.07 -0.45
N SER A 23 -13.53 -27.92 -0.28
CA SER A 23 -12.59 -29.02 0.06
C SER A 23 -11.17 -28.50 0.42
N GLY A 24 -11.04 -27.63 1.41
CA GLY A 24 -9.73 -27.19 1.91
C GLY A 24 -9.10 -28.24 2.86
N SER A 25 -7.78 -28.17 3.10
CA SER A 25 -7.09 -29.04 4.08
C SER A 25 -7.51 -28.79 5.54
N GLY A 26 -8.38 -27.81 5.78
CA GLY A 26 -8.74 -27.30 7.11
C GLY A 26 -7.59 -26.55 7.79
N GLU A 27 -6.44 -26.42 7.13
CA GLU A 27 -5.28 -25.70 7.63
C GLU A 27 -5.32 -24.23 7.20
N PHE A 28 -4.83 -23.38 8.09
CA PHE A 28 -4.71 -21.96 7.79
C PHE A 28 -3.71 -21.70 6.67
N GLN A 29 -4.14 -20.93 5.67
CA GLN A 29 -3.26 -20.44 4.62
C GLN A 29 -3.32 -18.92 4.56
N PHE A 30 -2.15 -18.28 4.70
CA PHE A 30 -2.04 -16.82 4.62
C PHE A 30 -2.62 -16.26 3.32
N ARG A 31 -2.38 -16.93 2.18
CA ARG A 31 -2.93 -16.53 0.87
C ARG A 31 -4.46 -16.49 0.88
N SER A 32 -5.10 -17.48 1.50
CA SER A 32 -6.57 -17.56 1.59
C SER A 32 -7.11 -16.46 2.48
N CYS A 33 -6.54 -16.28 3.68
CA CYS A 33 -6.90 -15.21 4.59
C CYS A 33 -6.70 -13.82 3.96
N TYR A 34 -5.55 -13.57 3.34
CA TYR A 34 -5.25 -12.32 2.67
C TYR A 34 -6.26 -12.01 1.56
N ASN A 35 -6.63 -12.98 0.74
CA ASN A 35 -7.63 -12.80 -0.30
C ASN A 35 -9.04 -12.53 0.24
N LEU A 36 -9.36 -13.07 1.43
CA LEU A 36 -10.64 -12.84 2.09
C LEU A 36 -10.74 -11.42 2.66
N ILE A 37 -9.66 -10.94 3.29
CA ILE A 37 -9.66 -9.63 3.97
C ILE A 37 -9.31 -8.47 3.04
N ARG A 38 -8.61 -8.71 1.92
CA ARG A 38 -8.17 -7.63 1.05
C ARG A 38 -9.37 -7.01 0.35
N HIS A 39 -9.43 -5.69 0.35
CA HIS A 39 -10.32 -4.99 -0.56
C HIS A 39 -9.88 -5.23 -2.01
N THR A 40 -10.84 -5.56 -2.87
CA THR A 40 -10.64 -5.61 -4.31
C THR A 40 -11.30 -4.38 -4.92
N PHE A 41 -10.56 -3.68 -5.76
CA PHE A 41 -11.06 -2.57 -6.54
C PHE A 41 -10.93 -2.94 -8.02
N PRO A 42 -11.85 -2.47 -8.88
CA PRO A 42 -11.64 -2.57 -10.32
C PRO A 42 -10.30 -1.92 -10.68
N LEU A 43 -9.60 -2.50 -11.65
CA LEU A 43 -8.36 -1.92 -12.16
C LEU A 43 -8.69 -0.55 -12.75
N SER A 44 -8.02 0.50 -12.27
CA SER A 44 -8.13 1.83 -12.86
C SER A 44 -7.45 1.85 -14.23
N SER A 45 -7.81 2.82 -15.07
CA SER A 45 -7.13 3.09 -16.35
C SER A 45 -5.62 3.22 -16.20
N ASP A 46 -5.17 3.74 -15.05
CA ASP A 46 -3.77 4.06 -14.79
C ASP A 46 -2.98 2.85 -14.28
N TYR A 47 -3.64 1.71 -14.03
CA TYR A 47 -2.99 0.52 -13.48
C TYR A 47 -1.84 0.02 -14.35
N GLU A 48 -2.08 -0.11 -15.66
CA GLU A 48 -1.06 -0.60 -16.59
C GLU A 48 0.11 0.38 -16.72
N PHE A 49 -0.17 1.68 -16.64
CA PHE A 49 0.84 2.73 -16.67
C PHE A 49 1.73 2.67 -15.42
N VAL A 50 1.14 2.55 -14.23
CA VAL A 50 1.87 2.51 -12.96
C VAL A 50 2.65 1.21 -12.78
N TRP A 51 2.05 0.07 -13.12
CA TRP A 51 2.59 -1.27 -12.83
C TRP A 51 3.22 -1.95 -14.06
N CYS A 52 3.74 -1.16 -15.00
CA CYS A 52 4.45 -1.66 -16.17
C CYS A 52 5.64 -2.53 -15.78
N LYS A 53 5.70 -3.77 -16.28
CA LYS A 53 6.73 -4.77 -15.95
C LYS A 53 8.17 -4.33 -16.27
N GLY A 54 8.34 -3.36 -17.17
CA GLY A 54 9.66 -2.83 -17.56
C GLY A 54 10.28 -1.84 -16.56
N LEU A 55 9.51 -1.37 -15.56
CA LEU A 55 9.99 -0.39 -14.59
C LEU A 55 10.39 -1.05 -13.28
N ALA A 56 11.48 -0.58 -12.69
CA ALA A 56 11.85 -0.97 -11.33
C ALA A 56 10.75 -0.57 -10.34
N ARG A 57 10.48 -1.40 -9.33
CA ARG A 57 9.41 -1.16 -8.34
C ARG A 57 9.50 0.20 -7.65
N LYS A 58 10.70 0.73 -7.43
CA LYS A 58 10.92 2.07 -6.87
C LYS A 58 10.32 3.18 -7.75
N ILE A 59 10.41 3.02 -9.07
CA ILE A 59 9.88 3.99 -10.04
C ILE A 59 8.36 3.86 -10.09
N GLN A 60 7.83 2.64 -10.17
CA GLN A 60 6.38 2.38 -10.14
C GLN A 60 5.72 3.01 -8.91
N LEU A 61 6.33 2.83 -7.73
CA LEU A 61 5.85 3.45 -6.48
C LEU A 61 5.96 4.97 -6.49
N CYS A 62 7.01 5.53 -7.11
CA CYS A 62 7.16 6.97 -7.28
C CYS A 62 6.05 7.54 -8.17
N VAL A 63 5.79 6.93 -9.33
CA VAL A 63 4.73 7.31 -10.26
C VAL A 63 3.35 7.16 -9.60
N TYR A 64 3.11 6.09 -8.87
CA TYR A 64 1.86 5.93 -8.12
C TYR A 64 1.65 7.08 -7.11
N LYS A 65 2.69 7.42 -6.34
CA LYS A 65 2.64 8.54 -5.40
C LYS A 65 2.44 9.87 -6.15
N LEU A 66 3.09 10.06 -7.29
CA LEU A 66 2.94 11.24 -8.14
C LEU A 66 1.48 11.44 -8.55
N LEU A 67 0.85 10.41 -9.13
CA LEU A 67 -0.54 10.44 -9.59
C LEU A 67 -1.53 10.69 -8.45
N MET A 68 -1.25 10.13 -7.27
CA MET A 68 -2.07 10.36 -6.07
C MET A 68 -1.77 11.72 -5.39
N GLY A 69 -0.82 12.49 -5.91
CA GLY A 69 -0.29 13.71 -5.30
C GLY A 69 0.54 13.48 -4.04
N ARG A 70 0.78 12.23 -3.62
CA ARG A 70 1.35 11.84 -2.31
C ARG A 70 2.88 11.82 -2.27
N LEU A 71 3.57 12.55 -3.14
CA LEU A 71 5.02 12.74 -2.99
C LEU A 71 5.31 13.69 -1.84
N LEU A 72 6.40 13.45 -1.13
CA LEU A 72 6.83 14.25 0.03
C LEU A 72 7.60 15.49 -0.41
N THR A 73 6.97 16.30 -1.25
CA THR A 73 7.49 17.60 -1.65
C THR A 73 7.35 18.60 -0.51
N ARG A 74 8.18 19.65 -0.50
CA ARG A 74 8.20 20.65 0.59
C ARG A 74 6.86 21.31 0.83
N ASP A 75 6.12 21.66 -0.22
CA ASP A 75 4.75 22.18 -0.11
C ASP A 75 3.82 21.21 0.65
N ARG A 76 3.91 19.92 0.35
CA ARG A 76 3.10 18.89 1.00
C ARG A 76 3.54 18.65 2.44
N LEU A 77 4.85 18.65 2.72
CA LEU A 77 5.37 18.57 4.09
C LEU A 77 4.88 19.75 4.94
N SER A 78 4.91 20.97 4.39
CA SER A 78 4.38 22.16 5.05
C SER A 78 2.88 22.04 5.33
N SER A 79 2.10 21.48 4.40
CA SER A 79 0.66 21.22 4.61
C SER A 79 0.37 20.24 5.76
N PHE A 80 1.33 19.38 6.11
CA PHE A 80 1.26 18.49 7.26
C PHE A 80 1.79 19.11 8.56
N GLY A 81 2.13 20.41 8.55
CA GLY A 81 2.69 21.11 9.70
C GLY A 81 4.15 20.73 9.99
N VAL A 82 4.84 20.06 9.06
CA VAL A 82 6.27 19.81 9.18
C VAL A 82 7.01 21.13 8.91
N PRO A 83 7.87 21.62 9.82
CA PRO A 83 8.66 22.82 9.58
C PRO A 83 9.57 22.62 8.36
N VAL A 84 9.38 23.45 7.35
CA VAL A 84 10.23 23.50 6.16
C VAL A 84 10.96 24.84 6.16
N PRO A 85 12.26 24.89 6.48
CA PRO A 85 13.01 26.15 6.57
C PRO A 85 13.14 26.89 5.23
N ASP A 86 13.26 26.15 4.12
CA ASP A 86 13.35 26.69 2.77
C ASP A 86 12.35 25.97 1.85
N PRO A 87 11.34 26.68 1.30
CA PRO A 87 10.33 26.09 0.43
C PRO A 87 10.82 25.86 -1.00
N LYS A 88 12.00 26.34 -1.40
CA LYS A 88 12.51 26.24 -2.78
C LYS A 88 12.71 24.79 -3.22
N CYS A 89 12.77 24.54 -4.51
CA CYS A 89 13.02 23.22 -5.12
C CYS A 89 14.44 22.73 -4.84
N VAL A 90 14.60 21.43 -4.49
CA VAL A 90 15.94 20.82 -4.29
C VAL A 90 16.80 20.82 -5.54
N LEU A 91 16.20 20.88 -6.73
CA LEU A 91 16.92 20.78 -8.00
C LEU A 91 17.44 22.14 -8.45
N CYS A 92 16.53 23.11 -8.62
CA CYS A 92 16.90 24.43 -9.15
C CYS A 92 17.22 25.46 -8.07
N CYS A 93 16.77 25.28 -6.83
CA CYS A 93 16.93 26.25 -5.75
C CYS A 93 16.40 27.66 -6.08
N LEU A 94 15.46 27.77 -7.03
CA LEU A 94 14.89 29.04 -7.50
C LEU A 94 13.42 29.19 -7.08
N GLU A 95 12.57 28.26 -7.52
CA GLU A 95 11.12 28.30 -7.31
C GLU A 95 10.67 27.36 -6.18
N PRO A 96 9.48 27.56 -5.57
CA PRO A 96 8.94 26.65 -4.57
C PRO A 96 8.81 25.20 -5.06
N GLU A 97 9.17 24.24 -4.22
CA GLU A 97 9.05 22.84 -4.53
C GLU A 97 7.59 22.38 -4.47
N SER A 98 7.11 21.89 -5.60
CA SER A 98 5.85 21.16 -5.70
C SER A 98 6.02 20.02 -6.70
N ILE A 99 5.09 19.07 -6.69
CA ILE A 99 5.01 18.02 -7.71
C ILE A 99 5.00 18.63 -9.11
N ARG A 100 4.20 19.69 -9.29
CA ARG A 100 4.06 20.35 -10.58
C ARG A 100 5.39 20.95 -11.04
N HIS A 101 6.08 21.63 -10.14
CA HIS A 101 7.37 22.20 -10.43
C HIS A 101 8.40 21.11 -10.78
N ILE A 102 8.61 20.12 -9.90
CA ILE A 102 9.64 19.09 -10.09
C ILE A 102 9.47 18.33 -11.40
N PHE A 103 8.24 17.98 -11.80
CA PHE A 103 8.02 17.08 -12.94
C PHE A 103 7.67 17.79 -14.25
N PHE A 104 7.22 19.05 -14.22
CA PHE A 104 6.67 19.70 -15.42
C PHE A 104 7.19 21.12 -15.69
N GLU A 105 7.77 21.81 -14.71
CA GLU A 105 8.15 23.23 -14.87
C GLU A 105 9.62 23.51 -14.53
N CYS A 106 10.27 22.63 -13.76
CA CYS A 106 11.65 22.80 -13.37
C CYS A 106 12.57 22.59 -14.56
N THR A 107 13.45 23.57 -14.81
CA THR A 107 14.41 23.54 -15.92
C THR A 107 15.54 22.52 -15.74
N LEU A 108 15.72 22.00 -14.52
CA LEU A 108 16.77 21.05 -14.15
C LEU A 108 16.23 19.65 -13.80
N ALA A 109 14.96 19.37 -14.10
CA ALA A 109 14.33 18.07 -13.87
C ALA A 109 14.86 16.98 -14.81
#